data_AF-A0A7S3WGE0-F1
#
_entry.id   AF-A0A7S3WGE0-F1
#
_cell.length_a   1.000
_cell.length_b   1.000
_cell.length_c   1.000
_cell.angle_alpha   90.00
_cell.angle_beta   90.00
_cell.angle_gamma   90.00
#
_symmetry.space_group_name_H-M   'P 1'
#
loop_
_entity.id
_entity.type
_entity.pdbx_description
1 polymer ?
#
loop_
_entity_poly.entity_id
_entity_poly.type
_entity_poly.pdbx_seq_one_letter_code
_entity_poly.pdbx_strand_id
1 'polypeptide(L)'
;RLLLNKTDLVTEADLARIEARLRGINAFAPIRRCSRGDVSVDSVLNIHGFDLQRALQTNPQLLNPENAPTQHDKTVTSVSLDQGAPRHMRTVQKGDLDFELATDFLEYIAESQGEDIYRMKGVLAVAHSQQKQRV
;
A
#
# COMPACT_ATOMS: atom_id res chain seq x y z
N ARG A 1 -13.77 -9.51 -1.55
CA ARG A 1 -12.73 -10.58 -1.52
C ARG A 1 -11.52 -10.05 -0.77
N LEU A 2 -10.87 -10.86 0.05
CA LEU A 2 -9.68 -10.49 0.82
C LEU A 2 -8.52 -11.41 0.43
N LEU A 3 -7.34 -10.84 0.20
CA LEU A 3 -6.10 -11.58 -0.01
C LEU A 3 -5.27 -11.52 1.27
N LEU A 4 -5.13 -12.66 1.95
CA LEU A 4 -4.30 -12.79 3.14
C LEU A 4 -2.90 -13.25 2.72
N ASN A 5 -2.01 -12.29 2.51
CA ASN A 5 -0.63 -12.53 2.08
C ASN A 5 0.31 -12.77 3.27
N LYS A 6 1.52 -13.26 3.00
CA LYS A 6 2.58 -13.60 3.97
C LYS A 6 2.19 -14.76 4.92
N THR A 7 1.37 -15.69 4.45
CA THR A 7 0.98 -16.84 5.26
C THR A 7 2.15 -17.76 5.61
N ASP A 8 3.27 -17.63 4.90
CA ASP A 8 4.54 -18.31 5.15
C ASP A 8 5.27 -17.82 6.42
N LEU A 9 4.90 -16.67 6.97
CA LEU A 9 5.57 -16.08 8.14
C LEU A 9 4.87 -16.34 9.47
N VAL A 10 3.75 -17.07 9.47
CA VAL A 10 2.89 -17.26 10.65
C VAL A 10 2.40 -18.69 10.77
N THR A 11 1.99 -19.08 11.97
CA THR A 11 1.46 -20.43 12.24
C THR A 11 0.02 -20.59 11.75
N GLU A 12 -0.41 -21.83 11.58
CA GLU A 12 -1.81 -22.13 11.22
C GLU A 12 -2.82 -21.62 12.28
N ALA A 13 -2.43 -21.66 13.55
CA ALA A 13 -3.24 -21.12 14.64
C ALA A 13 -3.42 -19.60 14.54
N ASP A 14 -2.35 -18.87 14.19
CA ASP A 14 -2.42 -17.43 13.95
C ASP A 14 -3.25 -17.09 12.71
N LEU A 15 -3.13 -17.87 11.64
CA LEU A 15 -3.95 -17.70 10.45
C LEU A 15 -5.44 -17.86 10.76
N ALA A 16 -5.82 -18.90 11.51
CA ALA A 16 -7.20 -19.11 11.94
C ALA A 16 -7.75 -17.94 12.77
N ARG A 17 -6.94 -17.42 13.71
CA ARG A 17 -7.28 -16.23 14.52
C ARG A 17 -7.47 -14.98 13.67
N ILE A 18 -6.56 -14.72 12.72
CA ILE A 18 -6.64 -13.56 11.82
C ILE A 18 -7.88 -13.68 10.93
N GLU A 19 -8.14 -14.86 10.35
CA GLU A 19 -9.31 -15.09 9.53
C GLU A 19 -10.63 -14.91 10.29
N ALA A 20 -10.70 -15.38 11.53
CA ALA A 20 -11.88 -15.18 12.37
C ALA A 20 -12.17 -13.69 12.57
N ARG A 21 -11.13 -12.90 12.86
CA ARG A 21 -11.23 -11.44 12.97
C ARG A 21 -11.65 -10.79 11.65
N LEU A 22 -11.07 -11.19 10.54
CA LEU A 22 -11.40 -10.67 9.21
C LEU A 22 -12.85 -10.98 8.81
N ARG A 23 -13.35 -12.18 9.13
CA ARG A 23 -14.77 -12.54 8.93
C ARG A 23 -15.70 -11.70 9.80
N GLY A 24 -15.29 -11.34 11.01
CA GLY A 24 -16.04 -10.41 11.86
C GLY A 24 -16.15 -9.01 11.26
N ILE A 25 -15.13 -8.54 10.54
CA ILE A 25 -15.13 -7.23 9.85
C ILE A 25 -15.93 -7.30 8.54
N ASN A 26 -15.75 -8.37 7.77
CA ASN A 26 -16.39 -8.54 6.47
C ASN A 26 -16.76 -10.01 6.24
N ALA A 27 -17.96 -10.39 6.71
CA ALA A 27 -18.47 -11.75 6.62
C ALA A 27 -18.69 -12.23 5.17
N PHE A 28 -18.93 -11.30 4.24
CA PHE A 28 -19.28 -11.61 2.86
C PHE A 28 -18.07 -11.74 1.93
N ALA A 29 -16.91 -11.23 2.33
CA ALA A 29 -15.72 -11.26 1.49
C ALA A 29 -15.01 -12.63 1.60
N PRO A 30 -14.89 -13.41 0.49
CA PRO A 30 -14.11 -14.63 0.51
C PRO A 30 -12.63 -14.31 0.78
N ILE A 31 -12.00 -15.07 1.68
CA ILE A 31 -10.58 -14.93 2.05
C ILE A 31 -9.76 -15.93 1.24
N ARG A 32 -8.70 -15.46 0.59
CA ARG A 32 -7.72 -16.27 -0.13
C ARG A 32 -6.36 -16.10 0.53
N ARG A 33 -5.79 -17.17 1.05
CA ARG A 33 -4.41 -17.19 1.54
C ARG A 33 -3.44 -17.16 0.37
N CYS A 34 -2.33 -16.45 0.53
CA CYS A 34 -1.21 -16.49 -0.41
C CYS A 34 0.13 -16.17 0.29
N SER A 35 1.22 -16.59 -0.35
CA SER A 35 2.57 -16.21 0.03
C SER A 35 3.22 -15.46 -1.13
N ARG A 36 4.01 -14.42 -0.82
CA ARG A 36 4.69 -13.59 -1.82
C ARG A 36 3.76 -13.01 -2.92
N GLY A 37 2.47 -12.88 -2.64
CA GLY A 37 1.48 -12.41 -3.61
C GLY A 37 1.17 -13.40 -4.73
N ASP A 38 1.54 -14.67 -4.58
CA ASP A 38 1.24 -15.73 -5.55
C ASP A 38 -0.25 -16.07 -5.54
N VAL A 39 -0.98 -15.43 -6.45
CA VAL A 39 -2.41 -15.64 -6.72
C VAL A 39 -2.65 -15.48 -8.21
N SER A 40 -3.60 -16.24 -8.75
CA SER A 40 -4.02 -16.05 -10.15
C SER A 40 -4.48 -14.61 -10.39
N VAL A 41 -4.08 -14.01 -11.51
CA VAL A 41 -4.48 -12.67 -11.92
C VAL A 41 -6.00 -12.55 -12.00
N ASP A 42 -6.69 -13.61 -12.43
CA ASP A 42 -8.17 -13.67 -12.49
C ASP A 42 -8.82 -13.60 -11.11
N SER A 43 -8.06 -13.89 -10.05
CA SER A 43 -8.54 -13.74 -8.68
C SER A 43 -8.49 -12.30 -8.16
N VAL A 44 -7.85 -11.39 -8.91
CA VAL A 44 -7.61 -9.99 -8.57
C VAL A 44 -8.28 -9.03 -9.54
N LEU A 45 -8.12 -9.27 -10.84
CA LEU A 45 -8.71 -8.47 -11.92
C LEU A 45 -10.09 -9.01 -12.32
N ASN A 46 -10.96 -8.13 -12.83
CA ASN A 46 -12.30 -8.48 -13.31
C ASN A 46 -13.17 -9.24 -12.30
N ILE A 47 -12.94 -9.05 -10.99
CA ILE A 47 -13.67 -9.78 -9.95
C ILE A 47 -15.08 -9.24 -9.66
N HIS A 48 -15.56 -8.28 -10.47
CA HIS A 48 -16.84 -7.58 -10.29
C HIS A 48 -17.06 -7.14 -8.82
N GLY A 49 -15.99 -6.72 -8.15
CA GLY A 49 -16.00 -6.39 -6.73
C GLY A 49 -16.80 -5.12 -6.40
N PHE A 50 -17.14 -4.35 -7.43
CA PHE A 50 -18.04 -3.21 -7.36
C PHE A 50 -19.12 -3.40 -8.42
N ASP A 51 -20.36 -3.51 -7.96
CA ASP A 51 -21.56 -3.51 -8.79
C ASP A 51 -22.35 -2.27 -8.41
N LEU A 52 -22.53 -1.35 -9.36
CA LEU A 52 -23.16 -0.07 -9.11
C LEU A 52 -24.63 -0.23 -8.70
N GLN A 53 -25.38 -1.17 -9.30
CA GLN A 53 -26.77 -1.41 -8.94
C GLN A 53 -26.88 -1.93 -7.51
N ARG A 54 -26.01 -2.86 -7.12
CA ARG A 54 -25.95 -3.39 -5.75
C ARG A 54 -25.54 -2.33 -4.73
N ALA A 55 -24.56 -1.50 -5.10
CA ALA A 55 -24.08 -0.41 -4.28
C ALA A 55 -25.18 0.66 -4.09
N LEU A 56 -25.95 0.97 -5.13
CA LEU A 56 -27.10 1.89 -5.07
C LEU A 56 -28.28 1.31 -4.30
N GLN A 57 -28.52 0.00 -4.33
CA GLN A 57 -29.52 -0.64 -3.47
C GLN A 57 -29.17 -0.51 -1.98
N THR A 58 -27.88 -0.58 -1.66
CA THR A 58 -27.38 -0.46 -0.28
C THR A 58 -27.27 1.00 0.17
N ASN A 59 -26.86 1.89 -0.73
CA ASN A 59 -26.78 3.33 -0.52
C ASN A 59 -27.30 4.08 -1.76
N PRO A 60 -28.60 4.41 -1.79
CA PRO A 60 -29.22 5.11 -2.93
C PRO A 60 -28.61 6.48 -3.22
N GLN A 61 -27.98 7.09 -2.21
CA GLN A 61 -27.35 8.40 -2.31
C GLN A 61 -25.91 8.33 -2.82
N LEU A 62 -25.33 7.14 -3.07
CA LEU A 62 -23.91 6.98 -3.40
C LEU A 62 -23.41 7.87 -4.55
N LEU A 63 -24.27 8.16 -5.53
CA LEU A 63 -23.96 9.00 -6.70
C LEU A 63 -24.48 10.44 -6.58
N ASN A 64 -25.09 10.82 -5.46
CA ASN A 64 -25.65 12.16 -5.31
C ASN A 64 -24.49 13.19 -5.24
N PRO A 65 -24.35 14.08 -6.26
CA PRO A 65 -23.27 15.05 -6.31
C PRO A 65 -23.36 16.13 -5.22
N GLU A 66 -24.51 16.26 -4.56
CA GLU A 66 -24.72 17.16 -3.42
C GLU A 66 -24.28 16.53 -2.08
N ASN A 67 -23.92 15.24 -2.06
CA ASN A 67 -23.33 14.65 -0.87
C ASN A 67 -21.97 15.28 -0.58
N ALA A 68 -21.64 15.40 0.71
CA ALA A 68 -20.29 15.73 1.11
C ALA A 68 -19.31 14.76 0.44
N PRO A 69 -18.19 15.25 -0.16
CA PRO A 69 -17.18 14.38 -0.74
C PRO A 69 -16.75 13.35 0.30
N THR A 70 -16.37 12.15 -0.16
CA THR A 70 -15.89 11.08 0.71
C THR A 70 -14.84 11.66 1.64
N GLN A 71 -15.15 11.75 2.93
CA GLN A 71 -14.26 12.39 3.89
C GLN A 71 -13.08 11.46 4.10
N HIS A 72 -11.96 11.77 3.44
CA HIS A 72 -10.67 11.27 3.88
C HIS A 72 -10.41 11.84 5.27
N ASP A 73 -10.01 10.99 6.21
CA ASP A 73 -9.55 11.44 7.50
C ASP A 73 -8.39 12.43 7.28
N LYS A 74 -8.60 13.70 7.62
CA LYS A 74 -7.62 14.77 7.35
C LYS A 74 -6.35 14.64 8.18
N THR A 75 -6.35 13.75 9.19
CA THR A 75 -5.17 13.43 9.99
C THR A 75 -4.20 12.49 9.26
N VAL A 76 -4.66 11.80 8.21
CA VAL A 76 -3.84 10.87 7.42
C VAL A 76 -3.61 11.45 6.02
N THR A 77 -2.35 11.74 5.71
CA THR A 77 -1.96 12.28 4.39
C THR A 77 -0.90 11.40 3.74
N SER A 78 -0.67 11.61 2.44
CA SER A 78 0.37 10.91 1.68
C SER A 78 1.36 11.92 1.14
N VAL A 79 2.64 11.65 1.36
CA VAL A 79 3.75 12.42 0.81
C VAL A 79 4.47 11.56 -0.21
N SER A 80 4.87 12.15 -1.34
CA SER A 80 5.66 11.48 -2.37
C SER A 80 6.91 12.28 -2.64
N LEU A 81 8.06 11.62 -2.52
CA LEU A 81 9.37 12.17 -2.82
C LEU A 81 9.84 11.52 -4.12
N ASP A 82 10.06 12.33 -5.15
CA ASP A 82 10.61 11.88 -6.42
C ASP A 82 11.90 12.65 -6.70
N GLN A 83 13.02 11.92 -6.71
CA GLN A 83 14.33 12.45 -7.03
C GLN A 83 14.58 12.40 -8.55
N GLY A 84 13.63 12.95 -9.31
CA GLY A 84 13.77 13.19 -10.74
C GLY A 84 14.48 14.51 -11.00
N ALA A 85 15.65 14.49 -11.66
CA ALA A 85 16.37 15.71 -12.03
C ALA A 85 15.44 16.83 -12.55
N PRO A 86 15.62 18.09 -12.12
CA PRO A 86 14.91 19.22 -12.70
C PRO A 86 15.17 19.29 -14.20
N ARG A 87 14.12 19.40 -15.03
CA ARG A 87 14.23 19.43 -16.51
C ARG A 87 15.03 20.62 -17.08
N HIS A 88 15.59 21.52 -16.28
CA HIS A 88 16.26 22.73 -16.80
C HIS A 88 17.41 23.32 -15.96
N MET A 89 18.05 22.59 -15.03
CA MET A 89 19.21 23.15 -14.32
C MET A 89 20.36 22.15 -14.19
N ARG A 90 21.51 22.57 -14.72
CA ARG A 90 22.60 21.72 -15.25
C ARG A 90 23.79 21.70 -14.31
N THR A 91 23.68 21.07 -13.13
CA THR A 91 24.87 20.84 -12.29
C THR A 91 24.82 19.64 -11.32
N VAL A 92 23.81 18.76 -11.39
CA VAL A 92 23.78 17.48 -10.64
C VAL A 92 23.47 16.35 -11.61
N GLN A 93 24.24 15.25 -11.59
CA GLN A 93 23.92 14.06 -12.40
C GLN A 93 22.72 13.31 -11.79
N LYS A 94 21.86 12.75 -12.64
CA LYS A 94 20.50 12.32 -12.31
C LYS A 94 20.48 10.96 -11.59
N GLY A 95 19.89 10.92 -10.39
CA GLY A 95 19.11 9.78 -9.90
C GLY A 95 19.78 8.81 -8.93
N ASP A 96 21.10 8.83 -8.78
CA ASP A 96 21.78 7.89 -7.89
C ASP A 96 21.99 8.47 -6.48
N LEU A 97 21.55 7.73 -5.48
CA LEU A 97 21.71 8.00 -4.06
C LEU A 97 22.96 7.32 -3.52
N ASP A 98 23.64 7.98 -2.59
CA ASP A 98 24.59 7.30 -1.73
C ASP A 98 23.85 6.36 -0.77
N PHE A 99 24.33 5.14 -0.61
CA PHE A 99 23.64 4.12 0.19
C PHE A 99 23.64 4.46 1.69
N GLU A 100 24.76 4.90 2.22
CA GLU A 100 24.90 5.21 3.65
C GLU A 100 24.04 6.43 3.98
N LEU A 101 24.13 7.50 3.19
CA LEU A 101 23.30 8.69 3.40
C LEU A 101 21.79 8.41 3.26
N ALA A 102 21.39 7.55 2.30
CA ALA A 102 20.00 7.16 2.17
C ALA A 102 19.51 6.31 3.35
N THR A 103 20.37 5.46 3.90
CA THR A 103 20.05 4.61 5.05
C THR A 103 19.94 5.45 6.32
N ASP A 104 20.91 6.32 6.59
CA ASP A 104 20.90 7.26 7.71
C ASP A 104 19.65 8.15 7.69
N PHE A 105 19.23 8.60 6.50
CA PHE A 105 18.01 9.38 6.34
C PHE A 105 16.75 8.57 6.67
N LEU A 106 16.67 7.31 6.22
CA LEU A 106 15.55 6.43 6.52
C LEU A 106 15.49 6.05 8.01
N GLU A 107 16.65 5.82 8.63
CA GLU A 107 16.77 5.58 10.08
C GLU A 107 16.31 6.80 10.86
N TYR A 108 16.78 8.00 10.48
CA TYR A 108 16.32 9.25 11.07
C TYR A 108 14.79 9.41 10.97
N ILE A 109 14.20 9.13 9.80
CA ILE A 109 12.74 9.18 9.64
C ILE A 109 12.04 8.15 10.53
N ALA A 110 12.54 6.92 10.59
CA ALA A 110 11.96 5.86 11.39
C ALA A 110 12.02 6.18 12.90
N GLU A 111 13.12 6.76 13.37
CA GLU A 111 13.28 7.15 14.78
C GLU A 111 12.46 8.40 15.13
N SER A 112 12.44 9.40 14.25
CA SER A 112 11.81 10.69 14.55
C SER A 112 10.31 10.73 14.27
N GLN A 113 9.81 9.95 13.31
CA GLN A 113 8.42 10.00 12.82
C GLN A 113 7.78 8.60 12.71
N GLY A 114 8.44 7.54 13.20
CA GLY A 114 7.97 6.16 13.04
C GLY A 114 6.57 5.89 13.59
N GLU A 115 6.17 6.55 14.68
CA GLU A 115 4.83 6.41 15.28
C GLU A 115 3.73 7.00 14.39
N ASP A 116 4.06 8.00 13.57
CA ASP A 116 3.13 8.71 12.67
C ASP A 116 3.14 8.15 11.23
N ILE A 117 4.08 7.23 10.92
CA ILE A 117 4.19 6.61 9.59
C ILE A 117 3.49 5.25 9.59
N TYR A 118 2.25 5.24 9.09
CA TYR A 118 1.52 3.99 8.90
C TYR A 118 2.16 3.07 7.85
N ARG A 119 2.68 3.65 6.77
CA ARG A 119 3.29 2.91 5.67
C ARG A 119 4.20 3.78 4.82
N MET A 120 5.43 3.32 4.63
CA MET A 120 6.35 3.85 3.64
C MET A 120 6.64 2.77 2.58
N LYS A 121 6.83 3.21 1.34
CA LYS A 121 7.27 2.36 0.22
C LYS A 121 8.14 3.18 -0.71
N GLY A 122 9.23 2.59 -1.18
CA GLY A 122 10.12 3.26 -2.11
C GLY A 122 10.87 2.31 -3.04
N VAL A 123 11.30 2.85 -4.17
CA VAL A 123 12.38 2.27 -4.98
C VAL A 123 13.47 3.31 -5.02
N LEU A 124 14.67 2.94 -4.60
CA LEU A 124 15.83 3.81 -4.57
C LEU A 124 16.80 3.39 -5.68
N ALA A 125 17.30 4.35 -6.43
CA ALA A 125 18.44 4.16 -7.31
C ALA A 125 19.69 4.54 -6.51
N VAL A 126 20.56 3.57 -6.25
CA VAL A 126 21.74 3.72 -5.39
C VAL A 126 22.99 3.63 -6.25
N ALA A 127 23.90 4.59 -6.08
CA ALA A 127 25.14 4.67 -6.82
C ALA A 127 25.92 3.35 -6.76
N HIS A 128 26.42 2.91 -7.91
CA HIS A 128 27.22 1.68 -8.06
C HIS A 128 26.51 0.37 -7.69
N SER A 129 25.20 0.41 -7.37
CA SER A 129 24.42 -0.79 -7.11
C SER A 129 23.86 -1.35 -8.41
N GLN A 130 24.18 -2.62 -8.71
CA GLN A 130 23.54 -3.35 -9.83
C GLN A 130 22.20 -3.98 -9.45
N GLN A 131 21.79 -3.87 -8.17
CA GLN A 131 20.56 -4.46 -7.65
C GLN A 131 19.53 -3.40 -7.27
N LYS A 132 18.26 -3.69 -7.54
CA LYS A 132 17.14 -2.81 -7.22
C LYS A 132 16.91 -2.77 -5.71
N GLN A 133 17.08 -1.59 -5.10
CA GLN A 133 16.80 -1.37 -3.68
C GLN A 133 15.33 -1.01 -3.47
N ARG A 134 14.70 -1.69 -2.51
CA ARG A 134 13.27 -1.52 -2.16
C ARG A 134 13.17 -1.25 -0.67
N VAL A 135 12.39 -0.23 -0.32
CA VAL A 135 12.05 0.13 1.06
C VAL A 135 10.56 -0.07 1.28
#